data_AF-A0A9N9P5A0-F1
#
_entry.id   AF-A0A9N9P5A0-F1
#
_cell.length_a   1.000
_cell.length_b   1.000
_cell.length_c   1.000
_cell.angle_alpha   90.00
_cell.angle_beta   90.00
_cell.angle_gamma   90.00
#
_symmetry.space_group_name_H-M   'P 1'
#
loop_
_entity.id
_entity.type
_entity.pdbx_description
1 polymer ?
#
loop_
_entity_poly.entity_id
_entity_poly.type
_entity_poly.pdbx_seq_one_letter_code
_entity_poly.pdbx_strand_id
1 'polypeptide(L)'
;TVGLTYDDGPNCSHTVFYNFLKENNQKATMFFIGSNVVAFLYEAQRALTDGHQHELNNGTMSKAIEWYPKIKNAYKHVVPIASCMNVTQPYTESNYTYPSFAEYINKNSASTSKA
;
A
#
# COMPACT_ATOMS: atom_id res chain seq x y z
N THR A 1 1.08 11.63 25.62
CA THR A 1 2.03 11.29 24.55
C THR A 1 1.46 11.72 23.23
N VAL A 2 2.20 12.45 22.41
CA VAL A 2 1.81 12.82 21.03
C VAL A 2 2.51 11.87 20.07
N GLY A 3 1.79 11.35 19.07
CA GLY A 3 2.34 10.52 18.00
C GLY A 3 2.42 11.33 16.71
N LEU A 4 3.57 11.26 16.03
CA LEU A 4 3.78 11.92 14.73
C LEU A 4 3.48 10.93 13.60
N THR A 5 2.70 11.38 12.62
CA THR A 5 2.35 10.60 11.43
C THR A 5 2.45 11.47 10.20
N TYR A 6 3.13 11.01 9.14
CA TYR A 6 3.31 11.76 7.90
C TYR A 6 2.88 10.93 6.70
N ASP A 7 2.04 11.50 5.84
CA ASP A 7 1.38 10.84 4.70
C ASP A 7 2.07 11.15 3.35
N ASP A 8 1.70 10.37 2.34
CA ASP A 8 2.08 10.54 0.93
C ASP A 8 3.58 10.39 0.62
N GLY A 9 4.36 9.78 1.53
CA GLY A 9 5.77 9.46 1.31
C GLY A 9 5.97 8.15 0.53
N PRO A 10 7.22 7.67 0.39
CA PRO A 10 8.44 8.47 0.41
C PRO A 10 8.51 9.46 -0.77
N ASN A 11 9.36 10.46 -0.68
CA ASN A 11 9.66 11.40 -1.76
C ASN A 11 11.05 12.02 -1.55
N CYS A 12 11.54 12.78 -2.54
CA CYS A 12 12.90 13.32 -2.54
C CYS A 12 13.29 14.20 -1.33
N SER A 13 12.33 14.76 -0.58
CA SER A 13 12.61 15.58 0.60
C SER A 13 12.87 14.77 1.87
N HIS A 14 12.51 13.47 1.87
CA HIS A 14 12.52 12.64 3.08
C HIS A 14 13.91 12.46 3.69
N THR A 15 14.98 12.53 2.89
CA THR A 15 16.36 12.52 3.43
C THR A 15 16.61 13.68 4.41
N VAL A 16 16.25 14.91 4.03
CA VAL A 16 16.44 16.09 4.88
C VAL A 16 15.48 16.04 6.07
N PHE A 17 14.26 15.60 5.83
CA PHE A 17 13.24 15.47 6.85
C PHE A 17 13.61 14.46 7.96
N TYR A 18 14.15 13.29 7.59
CA TYR A 18 14.59 12.28 8.55
C TYR A 18 15.79 12.75 9.38
N ASN A 19 16.71 13.52 8.78
CA ASN A 19 17.79 14.16 9.54
C ASN A 19 17.23 15.12 10.62
N PHE A 20 16.27 15.96 10.26
CA PHE A 20 15.61 16.86 11.21
C PHE A 20 14.94 16.09 12.36
N LEU A 21 14.18 15.03 12.06
CA LEU A 21 13.56 14.20 13.10
C LEU A 21 14.61 13.57 14.03
N LYS A 22 15.72 13.07 13.46
CA LYS A 22 16.82 12.46 14.20
C LYS A 22 17.53 13.46 15.12
N GLU A 23 17.82 14.66 14.64
CA GLU A 23 18.39 15.76 15.43
C GLU A 23 17.51 16.16 16.61
N ASN A 24 16.19 16.05 16.45
CA ASN A 24 15.22 16.34 17.51
C ASN A 24 14.84 15.10 18.35
N ASN A 25 15.53 13.97 18.16
CA ASN A 25 15.25 12.69 18.84
C ASN A 25 13.78 12.25 18.71
N GLN A 26 13.18 12.48 17.55
CA GLN A 26 11.81 12.14 17.24
C GLN A 26 11.71 10.94 16.31
N LYS A 27 10.68 10.13 16.54
CA LYS A 27 10.26 9.05 15.65
C LYS A 27 8.82 9.30 15.23
N ALA A 28 8.50 8.89 14.02
CA ALA A 28 7.16 9.01 13.46
C ALA A 28 6.76 7.72 12.75
N THR A 29 5.47 7.60 12.48
CA THR A 29 4.92 6.60 11.57
C THR A 29 4.81 7.22 10.19
N MET A 30 5.43 6.58 9.21
CA MET A 30 5.36 7.01 7.81
C MET A 30 4.23 6.26 7.11
N PHE A 31 3.37 7.04 6.45
CA PHE A 31 2.33 6.57 5.57
C PHE A 31 2.79 6.71 4.12
N PHE A 32 3.08 5.59 3.48
CA PHE A 32 3.71 5.49 2.18
C PHE A 32 2.73 5.12 1.08
N ILE A 33 2.80 5.86 -0.01
CA ILE A 33 2.19 5.48 -1.28
C ILE A 33 3.06 4.39 -1.91
N GLY A 34 2.46 3.22 -2.18
CA GLY A 34 3.17 2.07 -2.73
C GLY A 34 3.95 2.36 -4.03
N SER A 35 3.41 3.18 -4.93
CA SER A 35 4.14 3.60 -6.15
C SER A 35 5.38 4.44 -5.85
N ASN A 36 5.32 5.25 -4.79
CA ASN A 36 6.45 6.07 -4.36
C ASN A 36 7.55 5.21 -3.74
N VAL A 37 7.22 4.13 -3.04
CA VAL A 37 8.21 3.19 -2.49
C VAL A 37 9.10 2.61 -3.59
N VAL A 38 8.53 2.30 -4.76
CA VAL A 38 9.29 1.80 -5.92
C VAL A 38 10.19 2.90 -6.49
N ALA A 39 9.69 4.12 -6.60
CA ALA A 39 10.44 5.25 -7.15
C ALA A 39 11.54 5.79 -6.20
N PHE A 40 11.32 5.70 -4.89
CA PHE A 40 12.15 6.27 -3.83
C PHE A 40 12.54 5.19 -2.80
N LEU A 41 13.10 4.10 -3.31
CA LEU A 41 13.45 2.92 -2.50
C LEU A 41 14.45 3.26 -1.39
N TYR A 42 15.39 4.17 -1.65
CA TYR A 42 16.39 4.60 -0.69
C TYR A 42 15.76 5.31 0.52
N GLU A 43 14.81 6.22 0.28
CA GLU A 43 14.06 6.92 1.32
C GLU A 43 13.18 5.95 2.11
N ALA A 44 12.49 5.03 1.43
CA ALA A 44 11.72 3.98 2.10
C ALA A 44 12.59 3.13 3.03
N GLN A 45 13.77 2.71 2.55
CA GLN A 45 14.72 1.93 3.35
C GLN A 45 15.29 2.73 4.52
N ARG A 46 15.53 4.03 4.33
CA ARG A 46 16.02 4.89 5.40
C ARG A 46 15.00 5.01 6.54
N ALA A 47 13.71 5.13 6.21
CA ALA A 47 12.66 5.20 7.23
C ALA A 47 12.70 4.01 8.19
N LEU A 48 12.90 2.80 7.65
CA LEU A 48 13.06 1.59 8.45
C LEU A 48 14.36 1.60 9.27
N THR A 49 15.47 2.02 8.64
CA THR A 49 16.81 2.00 9.26
C THR A 49 16.93 3.03 10.40
N ASP A 50 16.32 4.21 10.26
CA ASP A 50 16.29 5.25 11.32
C ASP A 50 15.21 4.97 12.39
N GLY A 51 14.49 3.86 12.29
CA GLY A 51 13.57 3.36 13.31
C GLY A 51 12.20 4.04 13.32
N HIS A 52 11.77 4.59 12.18
CA HIS A 52 10.39 5.01 11.95
C HIS A 52 9.49 3.78 11.75
N GLN A 53 8.23 3.90 12.15
CA GLN A 53 7.25 2.83 11.92
C GLN A 53 6.67 2.97 10.51
N HIS A 54 6.40 1.84 9.86
CA HIS A 54 5.59 1.79 8.65
C HIS A 54 4.18 1.34 9.02
N GLU A 55 3.18 1.99 8.43
CA GLU A 55 1.76 1.99 8.82
C GLU A 55 1.03 0.63 8.85
N LEU A 56 1.63 -0.42 8.29
CA LEU A 56 1.08 -1.77 8.32
C LEU A 56 1.32 -2.39 9.70
N ASN A 57 0.37 -2.17 10.60
CA ASN A 57 0.31 -2.85 11.89
C ASN A 57 -0.88 -3.80 11.94
N ASN A 58 -0.91 -4.65 12.97
CA ASN A 58 -1.96 -5.66 13.09
C ASN A 58 -3.37 -5.05 13.21
N GLY A 59 -3.50 -3.85 13.78
CA GLY A 59 -4.78 -3.15 13.92
C GLY A 59 -5.34 -2.65 12.59
N THR A 60 -4.50 -1.98 11.79
CA THR A 60 -4.90 -1.48 10.46
C THR A 60 -5.22 -2.64 9.53
N MET A 61 -4.41 -3.70 9.54
CA MET A 61 -4.67 -4.91 8.76
C MET A 61 -5.95 -5.64 9.19
N SER A 62 -6.20 -5.76 10.50
CA SER A 62 -7.43 -6.38 11.01
C SER A 62 -8.68 -5.61 10.57
N LYS A 63 -8.63 -4.27 10.57
CA LYS A 63 -9.73 -3.44 10.07
C LYS A 63 -9.93 -3.59 8.57
N ALA A 64 -8.85 -3.64 7.78
CA ALA A 64 -8.96 -3.90 6.35
C ALA A 64 -9.63 -5.25 6.08
N ILE A 65 -9.23 -6.32 6.77
CA ILE A 65 -9.84 -7.66 6.66
C ILE A 65 -11.32 -7.64 7.06
N GLU A 66 -11.67 -6.96 8.15
CA GLU A 66 -13.06 -6.84 8.63
C GLU A 66 -13.97 -6.12 7.61
N TRP A 67 -13.48 -5.05 6.99
CA TRP A 67 -14.29 -4.19 6.13
C TRP A 67 -14.29 -4.60 4.67
N TYR A 68 -13.25 -5.30 4.20
CA TYR A 68 -13.13 -5.69 2.79
C TYR A 68 -14.35 -6.45 2.24
N PRO A 69 -14.96 -7.44 2.96
CA PRO A 69 -16.19 -8.09 2.50
C PRO A 69 -17.39 -7.13 2.40
N LYS A 70 -17.52 -6.20 3.35
CA LYS A 70 -18.61 -5.20 3.35
C LYS A 70 -18.50 -4.29 2.13
N ILE A 71 -17.27 -3.87 1.80
CA ILE A 71 -16.99 -3.07 0.60
C ILE A 71 -17.30 -3.88 -0.67
N LYS A 72 -16.87 -5.14 -0.77
CA LYS A 72 -17.23 -6.00 -1.92
C LYS A 72 -18.73 -6.16 -2.12
N ASN A 73 -19.51 -6.20 -1.03
CA ASN A 73 -20.95 -6.32 -1.12
C ASN A 73 -21.64 -5.01 -1.53
N ALA A 74 -21.05 -3.85 -1.19
CA ALA A 74 -21.63 -2.54 -1.49
C ALA A 74 -21.37 -2.07 -2.93
N TYR A 75 -20.32 -2.58 -3.59
CA TYR A 75 -19.89 -2.11 -4.91
C TYR A 75 -19.83 -3.24 -5.93
N LYS A 76 -20.34 -2.97 -7.15
CA LYS A 76 -20.40 -3.95 -8.25
C LYS A 76 -19.02 -4.51 -8.65
N HIS A 77 -18.00 -3.65 -8.65
CA HIS A 77 -16.64 -4.01 -9.03
C HIS A 77 -15.64 -3.43 -8.03
N VAL A 78 -15.08 -4.30 -7.18
CA VAL A 78 -13.93 -3.99 -6.33
C VAL A 78 -12.75 -4.78 -6.88
N VAL A 79 -11.80 -4.07 -7.48
CA VAL A 79 -10.69 -4.67 -8.23
C VAL A 79 -9.35 -4.13 -7.72
N PRO A 80 -8.24 -4.89 -7.84
CA PRO A 80 -6.90 -4.38 -7.58
C PRO A 80 -6.59 -3.18 -8.49
N ILE A 81 -5.80 -2.23 -7.98
CA ILE A 81 -5.40 -1.04 -8.75
C ILE A 81 -4.69 -1.40 -10.06
N ALA A 82 -3.85 -2.45 -10.05
CA ALA A 82 -3.17 -2.94 -11.24
C ALA A 82 -4.17 -3.40 -12.32
N SER A 83 -5.19 -4.18 -11.95
CA SER A 83 -6.28 -4.57 -12.86
C SER A 83 -7.09 -3.36 -13.32
N CYS A 84 -7.40 -2.39 -12.43
CA CYS A 84 -8.07 -1.15 -12.78
C CYS A 84 -7.32 -0.36 -13.86
N MET A 85 -5.99 -0.28 -13.74
CA MET A 85 -5.11 0.45 -14.67
C MET A 85 -4.64 -0.41 -15.85
N ASN A 86 -5.10 -1.66 -15.98
CA ASN A 86 -4.61 -2.64 -16.97
C ASN A 86 -3.08 -2.85 -16.94
N VAL A 87 -2.45 -2.71 -15.78
CA VAL A 87 -1.03 -3.03 -15.57
C VAL A 87 -0.92 -4.52 -15.22
N THR A 88 -0.53 -5.33 -16.19
CA THR A 88 -0.44 -6.79 -16.03
C THR A 88 0.85 -7.26 -15.34
N GLN A 89 1.88 -6.42 -15.29
CA GLN A 89 3.17 -6.71 -14.65
C GLN A 89 3.57 -5.54 -13.71
N PRO A 90 2.88 -5.35 -12.57
CA PRO A 90 3.16 -4.23 -11.67
C PRO A 90 4.41 -4.45 -10.80
N TYR A 91 4.87 -5.70 -10.68
CA TYR A 91 6.04 -6.07 -9.90
C TYR A 91 7.23 -6.34 -10.81
N THR A 92 8.44 -6.18 -10.27
CA THR A 92 9.69 -6.48 -10.99
C THR A 92 9.87 -7.99 -11.19
N GLU A 93 9.35 -8.81 -10.28
CA GLU A 93 9.37 -10.26 -10.37
C GLU A 93 8.44 -10.77 -11.48
N SER A 94 8.99 -11.53 -12.43
CA SER A 94 8.27 -11.97 -13.64
C SER A 94 7.36 -13.19 -13.45
N ASN A 95 7.34 -13.79 -12.25
CA ASN A 95 6.55 -14.99 -11.95
C ASN A 95 5.11 -14.67 -11.53
N TYR A 96 4.72 -13.40 -11.49
CA TYR A 96 3.40 -12.97 -11.07
C TYR A 96 2.82 -11.92 -12.02
N THR A 97 1.67 -12.23 -12.63
CA THR A 97 0.95 -11.33 -13.53
C THR A 97 -0.45 -11.04 -12.99
N TYR A 98 -0.90 -9.80 -13.13
CA TYR A 98 -2.27 -9.40 -12.83
C TYR A 98 -3.16 -9.52 -14.06
N PRO A 99 -4.44 -9.93 -13.90
CA PRO A 99 -5.41 -9.85 -14.97
C PRO A 99 -5.76 -8.39 -15.28
N SER A 100 -6.13 -8.12 -16.54
CA SER A 100 -6.77 -6.86 -16.93
C SER A 100 -8.10 -6.65 -16.21
N PHE A 101 -8.64 -5.43 -16.28
CA PHE A 101 -9.96 -5.12 -15.70
C PHE A 101 -11.05 -6.07 -16.22
N ALA A 102 -11.11 -6.26 -17.54
CA ALA A 102 -12.11 -7.10 -18.19
C ALA A 102 -11.99 -8.56 -17.74
N GLU A 103 -10.77 -9.10 -17.68
CA GLU A 103 -10.54 -10.45 -17.18
C GLU A 103 -10.90 -10.59 -15.70
N TYR A 104 -10.61 -9.58 -14.88
CA TYR A 104 -10.90 -9.61 -13.44
C TYR A 104 -12.41 -9.63 -13.16
N ILE A 105 -13.18 -8.78 -13.83
CA ILE A 105 -14.64 -8.73 -13.60
C ILE A 105 -15.36 -9.96 -14.17
N ASN A 106 -14.85 -10.55 -15.26
CA ASN A 106 -15.43 -11.74 -15.87
C ASN A 106 -15.07 -13.04 -15.11
N LYS A 107 -13.88 -13.11 -14.49
CA LYS A 107 -13.49 -14.24 -13.62
C LYS A 107 -14.37 -14.35 -12.37
N ASN A 108 -14.79 -13.22 -11.79
CA ASN A 108 -15.67 -13.22 -10.61
C ASN A 108 -17.14 -13.57 -10.93
N SER A 109 -17.56 -13.56 -12.20
CA SER A 109 -18.89 -14.06 -12.59
C SER A 109 -18.97 -15.59 -12.61
N ALA A 110 -17.83 -16.30 -12.52
CA ALA A 110 -17.79 -17.77 -12.52
C ALA A 110 -17.81 -18.41 -11.12
N SER A 111 -17.78 -17.63 -10.02
CA SER A 111 -17.82 -18.20 -8.65
C SER A 111 -19.19 -18.12 -7.95
N THR A 112 -20.26 -17.74 -8.66
CA THR A 112 -21.64 -17.79 -8.15
C THR A 112 -22.45 -18.85 -8.89
N SER A 113 -21.93 -20.07 -8.91
CA SER A 113 -22.72 -21.27 -9.17
C SER A 113 -22.06 -22.44 -8.45
N LYS A 114 -22.52 -22.69 -7.24
CA LYS A 114 -22.64 -24.05 -6.68
C LYS A 114 -23.92 -24.08 -5.86
N ALA A 115 -24.68 -25.14 -6.12
CA ALA A 115 -26.05 -25.42 -5.69
C ALA A 115 -26.29 -25.35 -4.19
#